data_AF-A0A6L7KN48-F1
#
_entry.id   AF-A0A6L7KN48-F1
#
_cell.length_a   1.000
_cell.length_b   1.000
_cell.length_c   1.000
_cell.angle_alpha   90.00
_cell.angle_beta   90.00
_cell.angle_gamma   90.00
#
_symmetry.space_group_name_H-M   'P 1'
#
loop_
_entity.id
_entity.type
_entity.pdbx_description
1 polymer ?
#
loop_
_entity_poly.entity_id
_entity_poly.type
_entity_poly.pdbx_seq_one_letter_code
_entity_poly.pdbx_strand_id
1 'polypeptide(L)' 'MASVLKALSRGMNTSTPEGRLHFRVTAALDEIQREPVVEIARSGLEADRRRGRYGGRPRAIDDRKRKLAERCARTR' A
#
# COMPACT_ATOMS: atom_id res chain seq x y z
N MET A 1 2.43 -27.41 -11.86
CA MET A 1 1.84 -27.98 -10.63
C MET A 1 0.94 -26.91 -10.01
N ALA A 2 -0.36 -27.17 -9.83
CA ALA A 2 -1.25 -26.20 -9.18
C ALA A 2 -0.84 -26.05 -7.71
N SER A 3 -0.47 -24.84 -7.28
CA SER A 3 -0.14 -24.60 -5.88
C SER A 3 -1.42 -24.70 -5.04
N VAL A 4 -1.35 -25.44 -3.94
CA VAL A 4 -2.45 -25.57 -2.98
C VAL A 4 -2.24 -24.52 -1.88
N LEU A 5 -3.29 -23.76 -1.57
CA LEU A 5 -3.30 -22.82 -0.45
C LEU A 5 -3.99 -23.49 0.75
N LYS A 6 -3.27 -23.53 1.87
CA LYS A 6 -3.79 -23.99 3.17
C LYS A 6 -3.60 -22.90 4.21
N ALA A 7 -4.69 -22.28 4.65
CA ALA A 7 -4.68 -21.32 5.75
C ALA A 7 -5.05 -22.03 7.05
N LEU A 8 -4.04 -22.32 7.89
CA LEU A 8 -4.20 -23.12 9.11
C LEU A 8 -5.15 -22.48 10.13
N SER A 9 -5.08 -21.15 10.31
CA SER A 9 -5.91 -20.42 11.28
C SER A 9 -7.37 -20.25 10.86
N ARG A 10 -7.66 -20.33 9.56
CA ARG A 10 -9.01 -20.19 8.99
C ARG A 10 -9.62 -21.52 8.57
N GLY A 11 -8.91 -22.64 8.73
CA GLY A 11 -9.34 -23.96 8.26
C GLY A 11 -9.52 -24.06 6.74
N MET A 12 -8.96 -23.13 5.96
CA MET A 12 -9.22 -23.05 4.52
C MET A 12 -8.21 -23.89 3.74
N ASN A 13 -8.69 -24.83 2.91
CA ASN A 13 -7.84 -25.67 2.07
C ASN A 13 -8.37 -25.75 0.63
N THR A 14 -7.66 -25.11 -0.32
CA THR A 14 -8.08 -25.03 -1.73
C THR A 14 -7.89 -26.33 -2.52
N SER A 15 -7.36 -27.41 -1.90
CA SER A 15 -7.41 -28.75 -2.51
C SER A 15 -8.84 -29.31 -2.54
N THR A 16 -9.73 -28.82 -1.68
CA THR A 16 -11.14 -29.25 -1.60
C THR A 16 -12.06 -28.33 -2.43
N PRO A 17 -13.19 -28.83 -2.98
CA PRO A 17 -14.18 -27.99 -3.66
C PRO A 17 -14.72 -26.86 -2.77
N GLU A 18 -15.00 -27.15 -1.50
CA GLU A 18 -15.46 -26.20 -0.49
C GLU A 18 -14.43 -25.08 -0.26
N GLY A 19 -13.16 -25.43 -0.06
CA GLY A 19 -12.12 -24.43 0.15
C GLY A 19 -11.87 -23.53 -1.07
N ARG A 20 -12.07 -24.04 -2.30
CA ARG A 20 -12.02 -23.20 -3.50
C ARG A 20 -13.20 -22.25 -3.59
N LEU A 21 -14.41 -22.70 -3.22
CA LEU A 21 -15.59 -21.85 -3.16
C LEU A 21 -15.39 -20.73 -2.14
N HIS A 22 -15.00 -21.10 -0.92
CA HIS A 22 -14.77 -20.14 0.17
C HIS A 22 -13.72 -19.09 -0.19
N PHE A 23 -12.60 -19.51 -0.79
CA PHE A 23 -11.57 -18.59 -1.29
C PHE A 23 -12.12 -17.60 -2.32
N ARG A 24 -12.90 -18.09 -3.30
CA ARG A 24 -13.49 -17.24 -4.35
C ARG A 24 -14.50 -16.24 -3.81
N VAL A 25 -15.39 -16.68 -2.91
CA VAL A 25 -16.39 -15.79 -2.28
C VAL A 25 -15.69 -14.70 -1.49
N THR A 26 -14.70 -15.07 -0.68
CA THR A 26 -13.93 -14.09 0.11
C THR A 26 -13.20 -13.10 -0.79
N ALA A 27 -12.56 -13.58 -1.86
CA ALA A 27 -11.88 -12.70 -2.81
C ALA A 27 -12.83 -11.68 -3.49
N ALA A 28 -14.03 -12.12 -3.87
CA ALA A 28 -15.04 -11.24 -4.45
C ALA A 28 -15.54 -10.18 -3.44
N LEU A 29 -15.69 -10.56 -2.16
CA LEU A 29 -16.05 -9.60 -1.10
C LEU A 29 -14.93 -8.59 -0.84
N ASP A 30 -13.67 -9.02 -0.90
CA ASP A 30 -12.52 -8.13 -0.70
C ASP A 30 -12.35 -7.12 -1.84
N GLU A 31 -12.71 -7.50 -3.06
CA GLU A 31 -12.74 -6.58 -4.20
C GLU A 31 -13.68 -5.40 -3.94
N ILE A 32 -14.88 -5.67 -3.39
CA ILE A 32 -15.86 -4.63 -3.05
C ILE A 32 -15.35 -3.74 -1.91
N GLN A 33 -14.68 -4.33 -0.92
CA GLN A 33 -14.15 -3.58 0.23
C GLN A 33 -12.99 -2.64 -0.14
N ARG A 34 -12.35 -2.83 -1.29
CA ARG A 34 -11.18 -2.05 -1.69
C ARG A 34 -11.48 -0.57 -1.78
N GLU A 35 -12.62 -0.20 -2.35
CA GLU A 35 -13.01 1.18 -2.63
C GLU A 35 -13.24 1.99 -1.33
N PRO A 36 -14.06 1.54 -0.36
CA PRO A 36 -14.21 2.20 0.94
C PRO A 36 -12.88 2.40 1.69
N VAL A 37 -11.99 1.41 1.64
CA VAL A 37 -10.67 1.50 2.31
C VAL A 37 -9.79 2.59 1.69
N VAL A 38 -9.83 2.76 0.35
CA VAL A 38 -9.13 3.88 -0.31
C VAL A 38 -9.68 5.22 0.18
N GLU A 39 -11.00 5.34 0.22
CA GLU A 39 -11.67 6.60 0.55
C GLU A 39 -11.30 7.08 1.95
N ILE A 40 -11.41 6.20 2.96
CA ILE A 40 -11.04 6.51 4.35
C ILE A 40 -9.59 6.97 4.44
N ALA A 41 -8.67 6.29 3.73
CA ALA A 41 -7.26 6.66 3.73
C ALA A 41 -7.03 8.04 3.10
N ARG A 42 -7.71 8.36 1.99
CA ARG A 42 -7.61 9.67 1.33
C ARG A 42 -8.13 10.78 2.24
N SER A 43 -9.30 10.59 2.85
CA SER A 43 -9.88 11.56 3.79
C SER A 43 -8.97 11.82 4.99
N GLY A 44 -8.32 10.76 5.52
CA GLY A 44 -7.32 10.89 6.58
C GLY A 44 -6.11 11.73 6.15
N LEU A 45 -5.55 11.45 4.96
CA LEU A 45 -4.43 12.21 4.41
C LEU A 45 -4.78 13.68 4.15
N GLU A 46 -6.00 13.96 3.70
CA GLU A 46 -6.49 15.33 3.53
C GLU A 46 -6.62 16.07 4.86
N ALA A 47 -7.15 15.41 5.89
CA ALA A 47 -7.22 15.97 7.24
C ALA A 47 -5.83 16.30 7.81
N ASP A 48 -4.85 15.42 7.61
CA ASP A 48 -3.46 15.67 8.03
C ASP A 48 -2.80 16.82 7.27
N ARG A 49 -3.05 16.93 5.95
CA ARG A 49 -2.57 18.07 5.15
C ARG A 49 -3.16 19.40 5.63
N ARG A 50 -4.45 19.44 5.99
CA ARG A 50 -5.09 20.62 6.59
C ARG A 50 -4.44 21.02 7.92
N ARG A 51 -3.87 20.05 8.66
CA ARG A 51 -3.11 20.26 9.90
C ARG A 51 -1.63 20.59 9.65
N GLY A 52 -1.19 20.72 8.40
CA GLY A 52 0.19 21.02 8.02
C GLY A 52 1.14 19.80 8.03
N ARG A 53 0.62 18.58 8.21
CA ARG A 53 1.43 17.35 8.13
C ARG A 53 1.41 16.82 6.71
N TYR A 54 2.56 16.91 6.04
CA TYR A 54 2.79 16.30 4.73
C TYR A 54 3.65 15.06 4.91
N GLY A 55 3.04 13.87 4.76
CA GLY A 55 3.76 12.60 4.78
C GLY A 55 4.68 12.42 3.57
N GLY A 56 5.38 11.28 3.52
CA GLY A 56 6.35 10.94 2.47
C GLY A 56 7.78 10.87 2.98
N ARG A 57 8.74 10.63 2.08
CA ARG A 57 10.15 10.54 2.44
C ARG A 57 10.69 11.94 2.80
N PRO A 58 11.28 12.14 4.00
CA PRO A 58 11.94 13.39 4.34
C PRO A 58 13.05 13.73 3.34
N ARG A 59 13.29 15.03 3.10
CA ARG A 59 14.40 15.47 2.25
C ARG A 59 15.73 15.02 2.89
N ALA A 60 16.57 14.32 2.13
CA ALA A 60 17.88 13.86 2.60
C ALA A 60 18.91 14.99 2.74
N ILE A 61 18.77 16.04 1.93
CA ILE A 61 19.63 17.23 1.96
C ILE A 61 18.76 18.48 1.97
N ASP A 62 19.22 19.50 2.69
CA ASP A 62 18.61 20.82 2.70
C ASP A 62 18.88 21.57 1.38
N ASP A 63 18.18 22.69 1.19
CA ASP A 63 18.28 23.49 -0.04
C ASP A 63 19.68 24.09 -0.25
N ARG A 64 20.46 24.30 0.82
CA ARG A 64 21.84 24.82 0.70
C ARG A 64 22.75 23.76 0.10
N LYS A 65 22.70 22.54 0.63
CA LYS A 65 23.44 21.38 0.13
C LYS A 65 23.04 21.03 -1.30
N ARG A 66 21.75 21.15 -1.65
CA ARG A 66 21.29 20.98 -3.04
C ARG A 66 21.94 22.00 -3.97
N LYS A 67 21.86 23.30 -3.64
CA LYS A 67 22.46 24.37 -4.45
C LYS A 67 23.98 24.21 -4.60
N LEU A 68 24.65 23.73 -3.55
CA LEU A 68 26.08 23.43 -3.60
C LEU A 68 26.37 22.30 -4.59
N ALA A 69 25.64 21.18 -4.51
CA ALA A 69 25.80 20.05 -5.41
C ALA A 69 25.58 20.44 -6.88
N GLU A 70 24.53 21.20 -7.18
CA GLU A 70 24.25 21.72 -8.52
C GLU A 70 25.34 22.66 -9.06
N ARG A 71 26.02 23.39 -8.17
CA ARG A 71 27.11 24.29 -8.54
C ARG A 71 28.37 23.49 -8.87
N CYS A 72 28.74 22.54 -8.00
CA CYS A 72 29.87 21.64 -8.21
C CYS A 72 29.69 20.75 -9.45
N ALA A 73 28.46 20.35 -9.77
CA ALA A 73 28.16 19.58 -10.99
C ALA A 73 28.30 20.40 -12.29
N ARG A 74 28.12 21.71 -12.23
CA ARG A 74 28.25 22.63 -13.39
C ARG A 74 29.68 23.09 -13.65
N THR A 75 30.56 22.97 -12.67
CA THR A 75 31.98 23.40 -12.77
C THR A 75 32.93 22.25 -13.13
N ARG A 76 32.37 21.10 -13.53
CA ARG A 76 33.09 19.89 -13.92
C ARG A 76 32.86 19.61 -15.39
#